data_AF-A0A6B3GEM9-F1
#
_entry.id   AF-A0A6B3GEM9-F1
#
_cell.length_a   1.000
_cell.length_b   1.000
_cell.length_c   1.000
_cell.angle_alpha   90.00
_cell.angle_beta   90.00
_cell.angle_gamma   90.00
#
_symmetry.space_group_name_H-M   'P 1'
#
loop_
_entity.id
_entity.type
_entity.pdbx_description
1 polymer ?
#
loop_
_entity_poly.entity_id
_entity_poly.type
_entity_poly.pdbx_seq_one_letter_code
_entity_poly.pdbx_strand_id
1 'polypeptide(L)' 'TRHIAKSQRKRGDLVFFHSGRSVYHVGIYAGAGKIWHSPKSGDVVRLAKIWSKSVWYGRVR' A
#
# COMPACT_ATOMS: atom_id res chain seq x y z
N THR A 1 4.13 1.77 -13.66
CA THR A 1 4.74 1.93 -12.31
C THR A 1 5.89 0.97 -12.16
N ARG A 2 6.95 1.32 -11.44
CA ARG A 2 8.08 0.40 -11.20
C ARG A 2 7.78 -0.44 -9.96
N HIS A 3 7.84 -1.77 -10.08
CA HIS A 3 7.76 -2.65 -8.92
C HIS A 3 8.99 -2.48 -8.01
N ILE A 4 8.75 -2.43 -6.71
CA ILE A 4 9.75 -2.18 -5.68
C ILE A 4 9.75 -3.36 -4.70
N ALA A 5 10.94 -3.82 -4.32
CA ALA A 5 11.07 -4.81 -3.27
C ALA A 5 10.64 -4.23 -1.91
N LYS A 6 10.11 -5.06 -1.01
CA LYS A 6 9.72 -4.63 0.36
C LYS A 6 10.86 -3.96 1.14
N SER A 7 12.12 -4.30 0.86
CA SER A 7 13.31 -3.70 1.45
C SER A 7 13.65 -2.31 0.88
N GLN A 8 13.21 -2.02 -0.34
CA GLN A 8 13.51 -0.77 -1.05
C GLN A 8 12.36 0.25 -1.00
N ARG A 9 11.26 -0.11 -0.34
CA ARG A 9 10.09 0.75 -0.19
C ARG A 9 10.46 2.01 0.62
N LYS A 10 10.03 3.16 0.14
CA LYS A 10 10.21 4.47 0.78
C LYS A 10 8.87 5.15 0.96
N ARG A 11 8.81 6.10 1.89
CA ARG A 11 7.61 6.92 2.10
C ARG A 11 7.16 7.52 0.75
N GLY A 12 5.87 7.43 0.46
CA GLY A 12 5.29 7.86 -0.82
C GLY A 12 5.13 6.75 -1.86
N ASP A 13 5.75 5.57 -1.67
CA ASP A 13 5.48 4.43 -2.55
C ASP A 13 4.05 3.93 -2.40
N LEU A 14 3.47 3.42 -3.48
CA LEU A 14 2.16 2.78 -3.44
C LEU A 14 2.27 1.36 -2.91
N VAL A 15 1.30 0.97 -2.08
CA VAL A 15 1.13 -0.38 -1.55
C VAL A 15 -0.14 -0.95 -2.15
N PHE A 16 0.01 -1.98 -2.98
CA PHE A 16 -1.09 -2.66 -3.65
C PHE A 16 -1.41 -3.95 -2.91
N PHE A 17 -2.63 -4.05 -2.40
CA PHE A 17 -3.14 -5.27 -1.77
C PHE A 17 -3.80 -6.12 -2.83
N HIS A 18 -3.39 -7.37 -2.93
CA HIS A 18 -3.83 -8.26 -3.97
C HIS A 18 -4.27 -9.62 -3.43
N SER A 19 -5.18 -10.25 -4.16
CA SER A 19 -5.58 -11.65 -3.98
C SER A 19 -5.38 -12.36 -5.31
N GLY A 20 -4.44 -13.32 -5.34
CA GLY A 20 -3.97 -13.91 -6.59
C GLY A 20 -3.37 -12.86 -7.52
N ARG A 21 -3.94 -12.71 -8.72
CA ARG A 21 -3.51 -11.77 -9.76
C ARG A 21 -4.22 -10.41 -9.70
N SER A 22 -5.25 -10.26 -8.86
CA SER A 22 -6.09 -9.05 -8.84
C SER A 22 -5.79 -8.17 -7.63
N VAL A 23 -5.60 -6.87 -7.88
CA VAL A 23 -5.46 -5.85 -6.85
C VAL A 23 -6.86 -5.37 -6.44
N TYR A 24 -7.17 -5.40 -5.15
CA TYR A 24 -8.47 -4.98 -4.62
C TYR A 24 -8.41 -3.71 -3.77
N HIS A 25 -7.21 -3.32 -3.30
CA HIS A 25 -7.04 -2.13 -2.48
C HIS A 25 -5.67 -1.51 -2.70
N VAL A 26 -5.59 -0.19 -2.58
CA VAL A 26 -4.33 0.58 -2.70
C VAL A 26 -4.20 1.57 -1.55
N GLY A 27 -2.97 1.79 -1.10
CA GLY A 27 -2.64 2.84 -0.15
C GLY A 27 -1.26 3.42 -0.42
N ILE A 28 -0.92 4.50 0.29
CA ILE A 28 0.38 5.17 0.19
C ILE A 28 1.22 4.78 1.40
N TYR A 29 2.43 4.28 1.17
CA TYR A 29 3.35 3.87 2.20
C TYR A 29 3.82 5.06 3.03
N ALA A 30 3.54 5.02 4.33
CA ALA A 30 3.88 6.07 5.28
C ALA A 30 5.21 5.80 6.01
N GLY A 31 5.85 4.64 5.77
CA GLY A 31 7.02 4.19 6.53
C GLY A 31 6.65 3.28 7.70
N ALA A 32 7.66 2.66 8.32
CA ALA A 32 7.51 1.83 9.53
C ALA A 32 6.40 0.74 9.45
N GLY A 33 6.11 0.24 8.24
CA GLY A 33 5.05 -0.76 8.04
C GLY A 33 3.62 -0.22 8.09
N LYS A 34 3.45 1.10 7.97
CA LYS A 34 2.16 1.79 7.94
C LYS A 34 1.84 2.35 6.56
N ILE A 35 0.55 2.61 6.31
CA ILE A 35 0.02 3.21 5.09
C ILE A 35 -1.04 4.26 5.40
N TRP A 36 -1.16 5.24 4.52
CA TRP A 36 -2.35 6.05 4.37
C TRP A 36 -3.32 5.37 3.41
N HIS A 37 -4.55 5.15 3.83
CA HIS A 37 -5.59 4.58 2.97
C HIS A 37 -6.99 5.08 3.35
N SER A 38 -7.93 4.91 2.42
CA SER A 38 -9.36 5.03 2.65
C SER A 38 -9.95 3.62 2.87
N PRO A 39 -10.37 3.25 4.09
CA PRO A 39 -10.74 1.88 4.41
C PRO A 39 -12.02 1.39 3.72
N LYS A 40 -13.04 2.25 3.67
CA LYS A 40 -14.36 1.96 3.11
C LYS A 40 -15.12 3.27 2.88
N SER A 41 -16.17 3.21 2.07
CA SER A 41 -17.10 4.33 1.88
C SER A 41 -17.67 4.80 3.22
N GLY A 42 -17.71 6.12 3.41
CA GLY A 42 -18.17 6.76 4.65
C GLY A 42 -17.11 6.84 5.76
N ASP A 43 -15.91 6.33 5.54
CA ASP A 43 -14.77 6.48 6.45
C ASP A 43 -13.77 7.51 5.90
N VAL A 44 -12.90 8.02 6.76
CA VAL A 44 -11.90 9.03 6.40
C VAL A 44 -10.54 8.40 6.15
N VAL A 45 -9.72 9.10 5.38
CA VAL A 45 -8.32 8.72 5.15
C VAL A 45 -7.60 8.68 6.49
N ARG A 46 -6.97 7.56 6.82
CA ARG A 46 -6.25 7.38 8.08
C ARG A 46 -4.97 6.57 7.93
N LEU A 47 -4.11 6.72 8.93
CA LEU A 47 -2.87 5.97 9.05
C LEU A 47 -3.16 4.62 9.69
N ALA A 48 -2.87 3.53 8.96
CA ALA A 48 -3.09 2.16 9.42
C ALA A 48 -1.83 1.32 9.27
N LYS A 49 -1.69 0.24 10.05
CA LYS A 49 -0.66 -0.79 9.83
C LYS A 49 -1.04 -1.60 8.59
N ILE A 50 -0.05 -2.03 7.81
CA ILE A 50 -0.28 -3.00 6.74
C ILE A 50 -0.74 -4.31 7.37
N TRP A 51 -1.98 -4.72 7.09
CA TRP A 51 -2.61 -5.89 7.70
C TRP A 51 -2.40 -7.19 6.91
N SER A 52 -1.93 -7.11 5.66
CA SER A 52 -1.72 -8.26 4.78
C SER A 52 -0.24 -8.49 4.46
N LYS A 53 0.14 -9.76 4.29
CA LYS A 53 1.46 -10.14 3.74
C LYS A 53 1.47 -10.14 2.20
N SER A 54 0.31 -10.29 1.58
CA SER A 54 0.11 -10.28 0.12
C SER A 54 -0.02 -8.85 -0.37
N VAL A 55 1.12 -8.17 -0.47
CA VAL A 55 1.22 -6.80 -0.96
C VAL A 55 2.37 -6.64 -1.94
N TRP A 56 2.15 -5.83 -2.97
CA TRP A 56 3.20 -5.35 -3.87
C TRP A 56 3.46 -3.87 -3.63
N TYR A 57 4.70 -3.43 -3.85
CA TYR A 57 5.07 -2.03 -3.76
C TYR A 57 5.36 -1.49 -5.15
N GLY A 58 4.87 -0.28 -5.44
CA GLY A 58 5.14 0.38 -6.71
C GLY A 58 5.51 1.85 -6.52
N ARG A 59 6.41 2.34 -7.36
CA ARG A 59 6.76 3.76 -7.45
C ARG A 59 6.29 4.32 -8.79
N VAL A 60 5.57 5.44 -8.74
CA VAL A 60 5.23 6.25 -9.92
C VAL A 60 6.46 7.12 -10.23
N ARG A 61 6.80 7.24 -11.51
CA ARG A 61 7.86 8.13 -12.02
C ARG A 61 7.20 9.24 -12.81
#